data_AF-A0A966A4I3-F1
#
_entry.id   AF-A0A966A4I3-F1
#
_cell.length_a   1.000
_cell.length_b   1.000
_cell.length_c   1.000
_cell.angle_alpha   90.00
_cell.angle_beta   90.00
_cell.angle_gamma   90.00
#
_symmetry.space_group_name_H-M   'P 1'
#
loop_
_entity.id
_entity.type
_entity.pdbx_description
1 polymer ?
#
loop_
_entity_poly.entity_id
_entity_poly.type
_entity_poly.pdbx_seq_one_letter_code
_entity_poly.pdbx_strand_id
1 'polypeptide(L)'
;RQNGARLRGASTISQQVAKNLFLWPGRSWVRKGLEAYFTVLIEMCWPKQRILEVYLNIAQFGDRTFGVGAASRRFFGKRASALSAREAALLAAVLPNPVRMRADDPSAYVRKRARWIQRHMRSLGGPDHLRGI
;
A
#
# COMPACT_ATOMS: atom_id res chain seq x y z
N ARG A 1 -9.70 17.37 28.57
CA ARG A 1 -9.07 17.72 27.27
C ARG A 1 -9.35 16.58 26.30
N GLN A 2 -10.31 16.75 25.39
CA GLN A 2 -10.62 15.75 24.37
C GLN A 2 -9.46 15.73 23.36
N ASN A 3 -8.53 14.81 23.55
CA ASN A 3 -7.52 14.52 22.55
C ASN A 3 -8.25 13.90 21.36
N GLY A 4 -8.56 14.72 20.36
CA GLY A 4 -9.04 14.28 19.06
C GLY A 4 -8.04 13.27 18.50
N ALA A 5 -8.31 11.99 18.72
CA ALA A 5 -7.57 10.90 18.12
C ALA A 5 -7.65 11.14 16.61
N ARG A 6 -6.54 11.60 16.02
CA ARG A 6 -6.39 11.72 14.57
C ARG A 6 -6.91 10.41 14.01
N LEU A 7 -8.04 10.44 13.27
CA LEU A 7 -8.60 9.28 12.59
C LEU A 7 -7.47 8.72 11.70
N ARG A 8 -6.75 7.71 12.23
CA ARG A 8 -5.72 6.99 11.50
C ARG A 8 -6.43 6.39 10.30
N GLY A 9 -5.89 6.58 9.10
CA GLY A 9 -6.53 6.16 7.86
C GLY A 9 -6.94 4.69 7.91
N ALA A 10 -8.21 4.45 8.22
CA ALA A 10 -8.82 3.13 8.36
C ALA A 10 -9.31 2.59 7.02
N SER A 11 -8.93 3.23 5.90
CA SER A 11 -9.41 2.85 4.58
C SER A 11 -8.80 1.52 4.15
N THR A 12 -9.66 0.58 3.75
CA THR A 12 -9.25 -0.72 3.22
C THR A 12 -8.49 -0.56 1.90
N ILE A 13 -7.79 -1.61 1.46
CA ILE A 13 -7.10 -1.60 0.16
C ILE A 13 -8.12 -1.37 -0.98
N SER A 14 -9.29 -2.01 -0.93
CA SER A 14 -10.36 -1.85 -1.92
C SER A 14 -10.88 -0.41 -1.97
N GLN A 15 -11.06 0.24 -0.82
CA GLN A 15 -11.40 1.67 -0.74
C GLN A 15 -10.31 2.56 -1.35
N GLN A 16 -9.04 2.21 -1.13
CA GLN A 16 -7.93 2.95 -1.74
C GLN A 16 -7.89 2.78 -3.26
N VAL A 17 -8.20 1.58 -3.78
CA VAL A 17 -8.34 1.31 -5.21
C VAL A 17 -9.48 2.14 -5.79
N ALA A 18 -10.67 2.09 -5.18
CA ALA A 18 -11.82 2.89 -5.61
C ALA A 18 -11.50 4.38 -5.69
N LYS A 19 -10.86 4.91 -4.63
CA LYS A 19 -10.47 6.31 -4.53
C LYS A 19 -9.45 6.73 -5.58
N ASN A 20 -8.46 5.88 -5.87
CA ASN A 20 -7.36 6.24 -6.77
C ASN A 20 -7.71 6.05 -8.25
N LEU A 21 -8.64 5.15 -8.59
CA LEU A 21 -9.06 4.90 -9.98
C LEU A 21 -10.23 5.78 -10.42
N PHE A 22 -11.24 5.95 -9.57
CA PHE A 22 -12.54 6.50 -10.00
C PHE A 22 -12.85 7.88 -9.43
N LEU A 23 -12.11 8.33 -8.41
CA LEU A 23 -12.42 9.57 -7.70
C LEU A 23 -11.32 10.59 -7.83
N TRP A 24 -11.71 11.86 -7.76
CA TRP A 24 -10.80 12.99 -7.76
C TRP A 24 -10.33 13.35 -6.34
N PRO A 25 -9.22 14.11 -6.22
CA PRO A 25 -8.80 14.69 -4.96
C PRO A 25 -9.86 15.64 -4.39
N GLY A 26 -10.24 15.47 -3.12
CA GLY A 26 -11.21 16.36 -2.45
C GLY A 26 -11.81 15.74 -1.19
N ARG A 27 -12.58 16.52 -0.42
CA ARG A 27 -13.37 16.02 0.73
C ARG A 27 -14.82 16.47 0.56
N SER A 28 -15.71 15.51 0.30
CA SER A 28 -17.15 15.72 0.16
C SER A 28 -17.86 14.43 0.58
N TRP A 29 -19.04 14.56 1.21
CA TRP A 29 -19.88 13.43 1.59
C TRP A 29 -20.40 12.66 0.38
N VAL A 30 -20.73 13.37 -0.72
CA VAL A 30 -21.11 12.74 -2.00
C VAL A 30 -19.97 11.86 -2.51
N ARG A 31 -18.74 12.39 -2.51
CA ARG A 31 -17.54 11.64 -2.91
C ARG A 31 -17.33 10.40 -2.03
N LYS A 32 -17.62 10.50 -0.73
CA LYS A 32 -17.50 9.37 0.20
C LYS A 32 -18.57 8.30 -0.05
N GLY A 33 -19.79 8.71 -0.46
CA GLY A 33 -20.84 7.80 -0.92
C GLY A 33 -20.42 7.04 -2.18
N LEU A 34 -19.87 7.74 -3.17
CA LEU A 34 -19.32 7.11 -4.37
C LEU A 34 -18.16 6.15 -4.06
N GLU A 35 -17.27 6.52 -3.12
CA GLU A 35 -16.20 5.63 -2.66
C GLU A 35 -16.76 4.32 -2.10
N ALA A 36 -17.81 4.37 -1.29
CA ALA A 36 -18.45 3.18 -0.74
C ALA A 36 -19.11 2.33 -1.84
N TYR A 37 -19.85 2.96 -2.76
CA TYR A 37 -20.48 2.28 -3.89
C TYR A 37 -19.46 1.54 -4.77
N PHE A 38 -18.41 2.22 -5.22
CA PHE A 38 -17.36 1.58 -6.03
C PHE A 38 -16.58 0.52 -5.25
N THR A 39 -16.37 0.71 -3.94
CA THR A 39 -15.74 -0.33 -3.11
C THR A 39 -16.55 -1.61 -3.14
N VAL A 40 -17.87 -1.53 -2.95
CA VAL A 40 -18.76 -2.71 -2.98
C VAL A 40 -18.73 -3.37 -4.36
N LEU A 41 -18.79 -2.59 -5.44
CA LEU A 41 -18.67 -3.13 -6.80
C LEU A 41 -17.34 -3.86 -7.04
N ILE A 42 -16.21 -3.26 -6.62
CA ILE A 42 -14.89 -3.89 -6.75
C ILE A 42 -14.84 -5.21 -5.97
N GLU A 43 -15.36 -5.21 -4.74
CA GLU A 43 -15.36 -6.39 -3.87
C GLU A 43 -16.26 -7.53 -4.40
N MET A 44 -17.33 -7.20 -5.13
CA MET A 44 -18.19 -8.21 -5.75
C MET A 44 -17.63 -8.73 -7.08
N CYS A 45 -16.98 -7.86 -7.86
CA CYS A 45 -16.53 -8.22 -9.21
C CYS A 45 -15.12 -8.80 -9.25
N TRP A 46 -14.23 -8.44 -8.32
CA TRP A 46 -12.81 -8.80 -8.37
C TRP A 46 -12.40 -9.68 -7.19
N PRO A 47 -11.62 -10.76 -7.44
CA PRO A 47 -11.03 -11.53 -6.35
C PRO A 47 -10.00 -10.69 -5.60
N LYS A 48 -9.76 -11.03 -4.32
CA LYS A 48 -8.85 -10.27 -3.42
C LYS A 48 -7.44 -10.12 -3.99
N GLN A 49 -6.93 -11.14 -4.69
CA GLN A 49 -5.63 -11.11 -5.36
C GLN A 49 -5.59 -10.02 -6.44
N ARG A 50 -6.66 -9.89 -7.23
CA ARG A 50 -6.77 -8.87 -8.29
C ARG A 50 -6.86 -7.46 -7.72
N ILE A 51 -7.61 -7.27 -6.64
CA ILE A 51 -7.70 -5.97 -5.94
C ILE A 51 -6.31 -5.55 -5.45
N LEU A 52 -5.57 -6.47 -4.83
CA LEU A 52 -4.22 -6.21 -4.35
C LEU A 52 -3.24 -5.91 -5.50
N GLU A 53 -3.31 -6.67 -6.60
CA GLU A 53 -2.48 -6.44 -7.78
C GLU A 53 -2.71 -5.04 -8.37
N VAL A 54 -3.96 -4.64 -8.56
CA VAL A 54 -4.31 -3.31 -9.07
C VAL A 54 -3.83 -2.23 -8.10
N TYR A 55 -4.07 -2.40 -6.80
CA TYR A 55 -3.56 -1.49 -5.78
C TYR A 55 -2.05 -1.28 -5.90
N LEU A 56 -1.29 -2.37 -5.96
CA LEU A 56 0.17 -2.32 -6.03
C LEU A 56 0.68 -1.69 -7.33
N ASN A 57 -0.08 -1.74 -8.42
CA ASN A 57 0.30 -1.12 -9.70
C ASN A 57 -0.03 0.37 -9.78
N ILE A 58 -1.05 0.84 -9.05
CA ILE A 58 -1.43 2.27 -9.06
C ILE A 58 -0.86 3.06 -7.86
N ALA A 59 -0.43 2.37 -6.80
CA ALA A 59 0.12 3.03 -5.62
C ALA A 59 1.41 3.79 -5.95
N GLN A 60 1.58 4.96 -5.34
CA GLN A 60 2.80 5.75 -5.43
C GLN A 60 3.81 5.27 -4.36
N PHE A 61 5.02 4.94 -4.77
CA PHE A 61 6.11 4.47 -3.90
C PHE A 61 7.26 5.46 -3.76
N GLY A 62 7.27 6.52 -4.57
CA GLY A 62 8.25 7.60 -4.52
C GLY A 62 7.79 8.77 -5.38
N ASP A 63 8.60 9.83 -5.44
CA ASP A 63 8.33 10.94 -6.34
C ASP A 63 8.16 10.44 -7.78
N ARG A 64 6.99 10.73 -8.35
CA ARG A 64 6.52 10.28 -9.67
C ARG A 64 6.73 8.78 -9.98
N THR A 65 6.82 7.94 -8.96
CA THR A 65 7.08 6.50 -9.10
C THR A 65 5.83 5.73 -8.69
N PHE A 66 5.05 5.33 -9.69
CA PHE A 66 3.80 4.59 -9.52
C PHE A 66 3.99 3.12 -9.89
N GLY A 67 3.44 2.25 -9.06
CA GLY A 67 3.49 0.81 -9.26
C GLY A 67 4.72 0.14 -8.63
N VAL A 68 4.47 -1.00 -7.99
CA VAL A 68 5.50 -1.79 -7.31
C VAL A 68 6.57 -2.27 -8.28
N GLY A 69 6.20 -2.59 -9.52
CA GLY A 69 7.15 -3.01 -10.56
C GLY A 69 8.14 -1.91 -10.95
N ALA A 70 7.64 -0.69 -11.15
CA ALA A 70 8.49 0.47 -11.45
C ALA A 70 9.36 0.83 -10.24
N ALA A 71 8.80 0.83 -9.03
CA ALA A 71 9.53 1.08 -7.80
C ALA A 71 10.65 0.07 -7.55
N SER A 72 10.38 -1.22 -7.78
CA SER A 72 11.38 -2.30 -7.62
C SER A 72 12.59 -2.11 -8.52
N ARG A 73 12.35 -1.76 -9.79
CA ARG A 73 13.42 -1.46 -10.75
C ARG A 73 14.17 -0.19 -10.36
N ARG A 74 13.44 0.88 -10.04
CA ARG A 74 14.03 2.19 -9.70
C ARG A 74 14.89 2.15 -8.45
N PHE A 75 14.42 1.51 -7.39
CA PHE A 75 15.07 1.60 -6.07
C PHE A 75 16.04 0.46 -5.80
N PHE A 76 15.86 -0.70 -6.43
CA PHE A 76 16.67 -1.89 -6.14
C PHE A 76 17.25 -2.56 -7.38
N GLY A 77 16.97 -2.06 -8.60
CA GLY A 77 17.44 -2.68 -9.84
C GLY A 77 16.86 -4.06 -10.10
N LYS A 78 15.71 -4.41 -9.49
CA LYS A 78 15.14 -5.76 -9.50
C LYS A 78 13.73 -5.81 -10.06
N ARG A 79 13.35 -6.97 -10.58
CA ARG A 79 11.93 -7.31 -10.81
C ARG A 79 11.23 -7.43 -9.46
N ALA A 80 9.94 -7.08 -9.39
CA ALA A 80 9.17 -7.15 -8.14
C ALA A 80 9.15 -8.57 -7.52
N SER A 81 9.17 -9.61 -8.35
CA SER A 81 9.26 -11.02 -7.93
C SER A 81 10.62 -11.41 -7.34
N ALA A 82 11.66 -10.61 -7.55
CA ALA A 82 13.02 -10.86 -7.06
C ALA A 82 13.37 -10.02 -5.82
N LEU A 83 12.40 -9.27 -5.27
CA LEU A 83 12.61 -8.52 -4.04
C LEU A 83 12.79 -9.47 -2.85
N SER A 84 13.77 -9.17 -2.02
CA SER A 84 13.87 -9.76 -0.69
C SER A 84 12.71 -9.29 0.20
N ALA A 85 12.42 -10.06 1.26
CA ALA A 85 11.44 -9.66 2.27
C ALA A 85 11.76 -8.29 2.91
N ARG A 86 13.03 -7.86 2.91
CA ARG A 86 13.42 -6.54 3.42
C ARG A 86 13.08 -5.43 2.45
N GLU A 87 13.37 -5.61 1.17
CA GLU A 87 13.05 -4.62 0.14
C GLU A 87 11.54 -4.46 -0.01
N ALA A 88 10.78 -5.57 0.02
CA ALA A 88 9.33 -5.55 0.05
C ALA A 88 8.78 -4.78 1.27
N ALA A 89 9.35 -5.00 2.45
CA ALA A 89 8.97 -4.28 3.66
C ALA A 89 9.35 -2.79 3.62
N LEU A 90 10.44 -2.41 2.94
CA LEU A 90 10.81 -1.01 2.72
C LEU A 90 9.79 -0.33 1.80
N LEU A 91 9.41 -0.96 0.69
CA LEU A 91 8.35 -0.44 -0.20
C LEU A 91 7.01 -0.27 0.55
N ALA A 92 6.62 -1.25 1.35
CA ALA A 92 5.41 -1.12 2.17
C ALA A 92 5.52 -0.02 3.25
N ALA A 93 6.71 0.24 3.78
CA ALA A 93 6.94 1.25 4.81
C ALA A 93 6.78 2.68 4.30
N VAL A 94 7.01 2.94 3.01
CA VAL A 94 6.97 4.30 2.43
C VAL A 94 5.59 4.72 1.91
N LEU A 95 4.67 3.77 1.68
CA LEU A 95 3.30 4.03 1.19
C LEU A 95 2.53 5.13 1.93
N PRO A 96 2.67 5.35 3.26
CA PRO A 96 1.94 6.42 3.93
C PRO A 96 2.35 7.83 3.50
N ASN A 97 3.60 8.01 3.04
CA ASN A 97 4.09 9.30 2.55
C ASN A 97 5.25 9.09 1.56
N PRO A 98 4.96 8.61 0.34
CA PRO A 98 5.98 8.16 -0.61
C PRO A 98 6.84 9.31 -1.15
N VAL A 99 6.33 10.54 -1.14
CA VAL A 99 7.11 11.72 -1.58
C VAL A 99 8.18 12.10 -0.56
N ARG A 100 7.92 11.90 0.75
CA ARG A 100 8.89 12.24 1.82
C ARG A 100 9.71 11.05 2.31
N MET A 101 9.21 9.83 2.13
CA MET A 101 9.86 8.61 2.61
C MET A 101 10.50 7.87 1.43
N ARG A 102 11.76 7.50 1.59
CA ARG A 102 12.54 6.81 0.56
C ARG A 102 12.80 5.35 0.93
N ALA A 103 12.66 4.46 -0.05
CA ALA A 103 12.89 3.03 0.13
C ALA A 103 14.35 2.63 -0.20
N ASP A 104 14.96 3.34 -1.15
CA ASP A 104 16.36 3.24 -1.58
C ASP A 104 17.33 3.88 -0.59
N ASP A 105 16.94 5.01 0.01
CA ASP A 105 17.68 5.69 1.08
C ASP A 105 16.81 5.88 2.34
N PRO A 106 16.54 4.79 3.10
CA PRO A 106 15.56 4.82 4.15
C PRO A 106 16.09 5.50 5.41
N SER A 107 15.39 6.52 5.90
CA SER A 107 15.68 7.14 7.19
C SER A 107 15.58 6.15 8.36
N ALA A 108 16.09 6.53 9.54
CA ALA A 108 15.99 5.69 10.75
C ALA A 108 14.54 5.28 11.06
N TYR A 109 13.57 6.17 10.81
CA TYR A 109 12.14 5.88 10.94
C TYR A 109 11.68 4.79 9.97
N VAL A 110 12.00 4.93 8.68
CA VAL A 110 11.61 3.96 7.63
C VAL A 110 12.26 2.59 7.94
N ARG A 111 13.53 2.57 8.33
CA ARG A 111 14.23 1.33 8.75
C ARG A 111 13.56 0.65 9.95
N LYS A 112 13.12 1.43 10.96
CA LYS A 112 12.39 0.89 12.12
C LYS A 112 11.04 0.31 11.69
N ARG A 113 10.30 1.03 10.85
CA ARG A 113 9.00 0.60 10.32
C ARG A 113 9.10 -0.66 9.46
N ALA A 114 10.06 -0.72 8.54
CA ALA A 114 10.30 -1.90 7.71
C ALA A 114 10.64 -3.13 8.56
N ARG A 115 11.51 -3.00 9.58
CA ARG A 115 11.77 -4.11 10.52
C ARG A 115 10.53 -4.56 11.27
N TRP A 116 9.66 -3.62 11.67
CA TRP A 116 8.38 -3.96 12.29
C TRP A 116 7.47 -4.74 11.31
N ILE A 117 7.35 -4.29 10.06
CA ILE A 117 6.60 -4.99 8.99
C ILE A 117 7.16 -6.41 8.77
N GLN A 118 8.48 -6.56 8.64
CA GLN A 118 9.11 -7.87 8.45
C GLN A 118 8.84 -8.85 9.59
N ARG A 119 8.81 -8.35 10.84
CA ARG A 119 8.45 -9.20 11.98
C ARG A 119 7.00 -9.68 11.88
N HIS A 120 6.08 -8.83 11.43
CA HIS A 120 4.68 -9.22 11.23
C HIS A 120 4.54 -10.23 10.11
N MET A 121 5.25 -10.04 8.99
CA MET A 121 5.28 -11.02 7.91
C MET A 121 5.73 -12.40 8.41
N ARG A 122 6.79 -12.46 9.23
CA ARG A 122 7.24 -13.72 9.84
C ARG A 122 6.23 -14.32 10.81
N SER A 123 5.61 -13.49 11.63
CA SER A 123 4.59 -13.93 12.60
C SER A 123 3.35 -14.53 11.93
N LEU A 124 3.05 -14.14 10.69
CA LEU A 124 1.95 -14.69 9.91
C LEU A 124 2.30 -16.01 9.20
N GLY A 125 3.55 -16.49 9.29
CA GLY A 125 4.02 -17.68 8.58
C GLY A 125 4.84 -17.37 7.31
N GLY A 126 5.19 -16.09 7.07
CA GLY A 126 6.03 -15.70 5.94
C GLY A 126 5.38 -15.97 4.58
N PRO A 127 6.18 -16.24 3.52
CA PRO A 127 5.66 -16.57 2.20
C PRO A 127 4.78 -17.83 2.18
N ASP A 128 4.99 -18.77 3.12
CA ASP A 128 4.25 -20.03 3.18
C ASP A 128 2.77 -19.82 3.52
N HIS A 129 2.46 -18.76 4.28
CA HIS A 129 1.09 -18.34 4.55
C HIS A 129 0.29 -18.13 3.26
N LEU A 130 0.93 -17.64 2.20
CA LEU A 130 0.29 -17.35 0.92
C LEU A 130 -0.05 -18.62 0.12
N ARG A 131 0.47 -19.79 0.49
CA ARG A 131 0.14 -21.06 -0.18
C ARG A 131 -1.21 -21.62 0.28
N GLY A 132 -1.73 -21.15 1.41
CA GLY A 132 -2.97 -21.62 2.03
C GLY A 132 -4.19 -20.72 1.82
N ILE A 133 -4.09 -19.71 0.95
CA ILE A 133 -5.13 -18.69 0.64
C ILE A 133 -5.27 -18.55 -0.87
#